data_AF-E4SAI4-F1
#
_entry.id   AF-E4SAI4-F1
#
_cell.length_a   1.000
_cell.length_b   1.000
_cell.length_c   1.000
_cell.angle_alpha   90.00
_cell.angle_beta   90.00
_cell.angle_gamma   90.00
#
_symmetry.space_group_name_H-M   'P 1'
#
loop_
_entity.id
_entity.type
_entity.pdbx_description
1 polymer ?
#
loop_
_entity_poly.entity_id
_entity_poly.type
_entity_poly.pdbx_seq_one_letter_code
_entity_poly.pdbx_strand_id
1 'polypeptide(L)' 'MFGNMNMEEMLKLLAPVIVLQFALMIFCLIKLKNDKVKYLPKWAWALIIIIFNFVGPIVYLLLGRERD' A
#
# COMPACT_ATOMS: atom_id res chain seq x y z
N MET A 1 9.62 -17.58 -25.50
CA MET A 1 10.07 -17.94 -24.13
C MET A 1 8.95 -17.90 -23.09
N PHE A 2 7.84 -17.16 -23.28
CA PHE A 2 6.74 -17.05 -22.31
C PHE A 2 5.47 -17.88 -22.62
N GLY A 3 5.43 -18.59 -23.76
CA GLY A 3 4.20 -19.23 -24.28
C GLY A 3 3.73 -20.50 -23.56
N ASN A 4 4.46 -20.98 -22.55
CA ASN A 4 4.15 -22.23 -21.81
C ASN A 4 4.20 -22.05 -20.28
N MET A 5 4.22 -20.81 -19.78
CA MET A 5 4.23 -20.57 -18.34
C MET A 5 2.86 -20.94 -17.75
N ASN A 6 2.86 -21.93 -16.87
CA ASN A 6 1.68 -22.34 -16.13
C ASN A 6 1.27 -21.23 -15.14
N MET A 7 -0.01 -21.20 -14.76
CA MET A 7 -0.55 -20.20 -13.81
C MET A 7 0.25 -20.14 -12.50
N GLU A 8 0.86 -21.26 -12.08
CA GLU A 8 1.73 -21.35 -10.91
C GLU A 8 3.03 -20.54 -11.04
N GLU A 9 3.63 -20.49 -12.23
CA GLU A 9 4.87 -19.74 -12.47
C GLU A 9 4.59 -18.24 -12.51
N MET A 10 3.46 -17.84 -13.12
CA MET A 10 2.99 -16.45 -13.08
C MET A 10 2.73 -16.00 -11.64
N LEU A 11 2.09 -16.85 -10.82
CA LEU A 11 1.85 -16.57 -9.40
C LEU A 11 3.15 -16.43 -8.61
N LYS A 12 4.15 -17.30 -8.84
CA LYS A 12 5.47 -17.19 -8.17
C LYS A 12 6.19 -15.88 -8.52
N LEU A 13 6.06 -15.41 -9.76
CA LEU A 13 6.67 -14.16 -10.19
C LEU A 13 5.96 -12.92 -9.60
N LEU A 14 4.63 -12.96 -9.48
CA LEU A 14 3.82 -11.87 -8.92
C LEU A 14 3.75 -11.89 -7.38
N ALA A 15 3.96 -13.04 -6.76
CA ALA A 15 3.95 -13.21 -5.31
C ALA A 15 4.76 -12.14 -4.55
N PRO A 16 6.03 -11.85 -4.88
CA PRO A 16 6.80 -10.83 -4.17
C PRO A 16 6.20 -9.43 -4.31
N VAL A 17 5.64 -9.09 -5.48
CA VAL A 17 5.01 -7.79 -5.72
C VAL A 17 3.75 -7.64 -4.88
N ILE A 18 2.92 -8.69 -4.84
CA ILE A 18 1.69 -8.74 -4.04
C ILE A 18 2.03 -8.62 -2.54
N VAL A 19 2.99 -9.41 -2.06
CA VAL A 19 3.44 -9.36 -0.66
C VAL A 19 3.97 -7.98 -0.31
N LEU A 20 4.79 -7.38 -1.18
CA LEU A 20 5.31 -6.02 -0.97
C LEU A 20 4.18 -5.00 -0.89
N GLN A 21 3.21 -5.07 -1.81
CA GLN A 21 2.06 -4.18 -1.86
C GLN A 21 1.22 -4.25 -0.58
N PHE A 22 0.88 -5.46 -0.12
CA PHE A 22 0.15 -5.64 1.13
C PHE A 22 0.95 -5.22 2.35
N ALA A 23 2.26 -5.51 2.39
CA ALA A 23 3.14 -5.08 3.46
C ALA A 23 3.20 -3.54 3.56
N LEU A 24 3.31 -2.85 2.42
CA LEU A 24 3.32 -1.38 2.35
C LEU A 24 1.98 -0.79 2.81
N MET A 25 0.88 -1.39 2.39
CA MET A 25 -0.47 -1.00 2.82
C MET A 25 -0.64 -1.14 4.33
N ILE A 26 -0.34 -2.31 4.90
CA ILE A 26 -0.43 -2.58 6.34
C ILE A 26 0.50 -1.64 7.12
N PHE A 27 1.73 -1.45 6.66
CA PHE A 27 2.69 -0.54 7.26
C PHE A 27 2.13 0.89 7.33
N CYS A 28 1.52 1.38 6.25
CA CYS A 28 0.89 2.69 6.22
C CYS A 28 -0.31 2.79 7.17
N LEU A 29 -1.16 1.76 7.25
CA LEU A 29 -2.31 1.73 8.16
C LEU A 29 -1.90 1.70 9.64
N ILE A 30 -0.89 0.91 9.99
CA ILE A 30 -0.33 0.87 11.35
C ILE A 30 0.26 2.24 11.69
N LYS A 31 1.03 2.80 10.77
CA LYS A 31 1.65 4.12 10.94
C LYS A 31 0.59 5.23 11.06
N LEU A 32 -0.49 5.17 10.28
CA LEU A 32 -1.65 6.06 10.34
C LEU A 32 -2.34 6.09 11.70
N LYS A 33 -2.34 4.96 12.42
CA LYS A 33 -2.86 4.91 13.77
C LYS A 33 -1.98 5.69 14.74
N ASN A 34 -0.66 5.56 14.63
CA ASN A 34 0.32 6.13 15.56
C ASN A 34 0.68 7.59 15.26
N ASP A 35 0.82 7.96 13.98
CA ASP A 35 1.18 9.31 13.56
C ASP A 35 -0.03 10.26 13.60
N LYS A 36 0.26 11.56 13.73
CA LYS A 36 -0.73 12.62 13.49
C LYS A 36 -0.90 12.79 11.98
N VAL A 37 -2.17 12.85 11.57
CA VAL A 37 -2.55 13.00 10.17
C VAL A 37 -2.71 14.47 9.82
N LYS A 38 -2.20 14.84 8.64
CA LYS A 38 -2.36 16.17 8.08
C LYS A 38 -3.47 16.18 7.01
N TYR A 39 -4.16 17.31 6.88
CA TYR A 39 -5.22 17.64 5.91
C TYR A 39 -6.54 16.86 6.01
N LEU A 40 -6.51 15.58 6.36
CA LEU A 40 -7.68 14.72 6.39
C LEU A 40 -7.73 13.87 7.67
N PRO A 41 -8.92 13.50 8.16
CA PRO A 41 -9.08 12.68 9.35
C PRO A 41 -8.61 11.23 9.09
N LYS A 42 -8.20 10.50 10.15
CA LYS A 42 -7.54 9.18 10.04
C LYS A 42 -8.31 8.17 9.17
N TRP A 43 -9.62 8.08 9.35
CA TRP A 43 -10.49 7.21 8.56
C TRP A 43 -10.49 7.53 7.04
N ALA A 44 -10.42 8.81 6.65
CA ALA A 44 -10.37 9.19 5.23
C ALA A 44 -9.04 8.76 4.59
N TRP A 45 -7.92 8.90 5.30
CA TRP A 45 -6.63 8.39 4.85
C TRP A 45 -6.61 6.86 4.71
N ALA A 46 -7.25 6.13 5.64
CA ALA A 46 -7.39 4.68 5.53
C ALA A 46 -8.18 4.29 4.26
N LEU A 47 -9.26 5.01 3.96
CA LEU A 47 -10.05 4.80 2.75
C LEU A 47 -9.21 5.02 1.48
N ILE A 48 -8.41 6.09 1.44
CA ILE A 48 -7.51 6.40 0.31
C ILE A 48 -6.49 5.28 0.11
N ILE A 49 -5.86 4.82 1.20
CA ILE A 49 -4.87 3.73 1.15
C ILE A 49 -5.48 2.46 0.55
N ILE A 50 -6.70 2.10 0.96
CA ILE A 50 -7.39 0.89 0.52
C ILE A 50 -7.86 1.00 -0.94
N ILE A 51 -8.50 2.12 -1.31
CA ILE A 51 -9.07 2.31 -2.66
C ILE A 51 -7.97 2.47 -3.71
N PHE A 52 -6.93 3.26 -3.43
CA PHE A 52 -5.88 3.56 -4.41
C PHE A 52 -4.70 2.58 -4.36
N ASN A 53 -4.76 1.58 -3.48
CA ASN A 53 -3.88 0.41 -3.34
C ASN A 53 -2.36 0.68 -3.31
N PHE A 54 -1.76 1.05 -4.45
CA PHE A 54 -0.35 1.43 -4.56
C PHE A 54 -0.16 2.94 -4.39
N VAL A 55 -1.01 3.73 -5.05
CA VAL A 55 -0.93 5.20 -5.04
C VAL A 55 -1.34 5.76 -3.67
N GLY A 56 -2.35 5.16 -3.03
CA GLY A 56 -2.86 5.59 -1.73
C GLY A 56 -1.80 5.63 -0.62
N PRO A 57 -1.08 4.53 -0.34
CA PRO A 57 -0.02 4.52 0.67
C PRO A 57 1.16 5.43 0.31
N ILE A 58 1.50 5.60 -0.98
CA ILE A 58 2.53 6.55 -1.42
C ILE A 58 2.12 7.99 -1.07
N VAL A 59 0.89 8.38 -1.43
CA VAL A 59 0.36 9.72 -1.15
C VAL A 59 0.25 9.97 0.36
N TYR A 60 -0.13 8.95 1.13
CA TYR A 60 -0.14 9.02 2.59
C TYR A 60 1.26 9.24 3.18
N LEU A 61 2.26 8.49 2.72
CA LEU A 61 3.65 8.63 3.19
C LEU A 61 4.28 9.97 2.82
N LEU A 62 3.85 10.59 1.71
CA LEU A 62 4.37 11.88 1.26
C LEU A 62 3.67 13.06 1.94
N LEU A 63 2.33 13.09 1.93
CA LEU A 63 1.51 14.25 2.32
C LEU A 63 0.70 14.04 3.60
N GLY A 64 0.35 12.79 3.92
CA GLY A 64 -0.55 12.46 5.02
C GLY A 64 0.09 12.48 6.40
N ARG A 65 1.41 12.30 6.48
CA ARG A 65 2.17 12.38 7.73
C ARG A 65 2.54 13.82 8.06
N GLU A 66 2.26 14.22 9.29
CA GLU A 66 2.91 15.39 9.88
C GLU A 66 4.35 14.99 10.22
N ARG A 67 5.31 15.52 9.45
CA ARG A 67 6.73 15.45 9.81
C ARG A 67 6.94 16.63 10.76
N ASP A 68 7.17 16.35 12.04
CA ASP A 68 7.83 17.32 12.91
C ASP A 68 9.16 17.77 12.27
#